data_AF-A0A3M1GYY9-F1
#
_entry.id   AF-A0A3M1GYY9-F1
#
_cell.length_a   1.000
_cell.length_b   1.000
_cell.length_c   1.000
_cell.angle_alpha   90.00
_cell.angle_beta   90.00
_cell.angle_gamma   90.00
#
_symmetry.space_group_name_H-M   'P 1'
#
loop_
_entity.id
_entity.type
_entity.pdbx_description
1 polymer ?
#
loop_
_entity_poly.entity_id
_entity_poly.type
_entity_poly.pdbx_seq_one_letter_code
_entity_poly.pdbx_strand_id
1 'polypeptide(L)'
;MQGKWVGRCRALAFGVLLTVGTGIAHAAGDAERPIRTDRDGVYEAGPWRYTLRITNRGTRSQGTHGTLFYAGREVPEPAHRNDYYVTPFGKLYWVGDPPLLFGAHGWMPKPRPSDPVGTQLPDPATLARRRFEVRLAVLAPGGDGDKLPDGWIQTTLERVGAPTTLQRGPWRTLGSSWLVVHDSRHYGWFRLRRGKDGPWHAPVLEVEYSGSLETLGRRPETADLLRPSPPGGEPARMALPPQPGAHRLLHWKSDSRFGPFERYVAIEVRAVPTGGADNAR
;
A
#
# COMPACT_ATOMS: atom_id res chain seq x y z
N MET A 1 60.86 -3.21 -6.71
CA MET A 1 60.72 -3.41 -5.25
C MET A 1 59.35 -4.02 -4.99
N GLN A 2 59.31 -5.34 -4.80
CA GLN A 2 58.09 -6.12 -4.54
C GLN A 2 58.06 -6.47 -3.05
N GLY A 3 57.02 -6.04 -2.33
CA GLY A 3 56.77 -6.44 -0.95
C GLY A 3 55.59 -7.40 -0.87
N LYS A 4 55.86 -8.69 -0.69
CA LYS A 4 54.87 -9.71 -0.33
C LYS A 4 54.70 -9.71 1.19
N TRP A 5 53.46 -9.58 1.67
CA TRP A 5 53.09 -9.91 3.05
C TRP A 5 52.21 -11.16 3.03
N VAL A 6 52.71 -12.23 3.65
CA VAL A 6 51.99 -13.48 3.90
C VAL A 6 51.73 -13.53 5.40
N GLY A 7 50.47 -13.29 5.80
CA GLY A 7 50.01 -13.51 7.17
C GLY A 7 49.01 -14.66 7.17
N ARG A 8 49.47 -15.87 7.52
CA ARG A 8 48.62 -17.02 7.83
C ARG A 8 48.29 -16.99 9.33
N CYS A 9 47.03 -16.83 9.68
CA CYS A 9 46.51 -17.21 11.00
C CYS A 9 45.54 -18.38 10.82
N ARG A 10 45.94 -19.55 11.31
CA ARG A 10 45.04 -20.68 11.59
C ARG A 10 44.79 -20.69 13.09
N ALA A 11 43.53 -20.70 13.50
CA ALA A 11 43.10 -21.23 14.79
C ALA A 11 41.82 -22.03 14.57
N LEU A 12 41.94 -23.34 14.78
CA LEU A 12 40.86 -24.30 14.96
C LEU A 12 40.34 -24.20 16.40
N ALA A 13 39.03 -24.30 16.63
CA ALA A 13 38.46 -25.20 17.64
C ALA A 13 36.92 -25.11 17.71
N PHE A 14 36.30 -26.27 17.48
CA PHE A 14 35.18 -26.88 18.22
C PHE A 14 34.12 -25.96 18.86
N GLY A 15 32.94 -25.95 18.25
CA GLY A 15 31.68 -25.53 18.86
C GLY A 15 30.62 -26.61 18.67
N VAL A 16 30.10 -27.13 19.78
CA VAL A 16 29.07 -28.17 19.90
C VAL A 16 27.79 -27.78 19.15
N LEU A 17 27.33 -28.65 18.23
CA LEU A 17 26.05 -28.49 17.55
C LEU A 17 24.94 -29.11 18.43
N LEU A 18 24.33 -28.29 19.28
CA LEU A 18 23.08 -28.61 19.97
C LEU A 18 21.92 -28.53 18.97
N THR A 19 21.46 -29.67 18.47
CA THR A 19 20.15 -29.77 17.81
C THR A 19 19.05 -29.67 18.87
N VAL A 20 18.64 -28.44 19.18
CA VAL A 20 17.38 -28.21 19.88
C VAL A 20 16.26 -28.52 18.89
N GLY A 21 15.74 -29.75 18.98
CA GLY A 21 14.51 -30.14 18.31
C GLY A 21 13.32 -29.43 18.94
N THR A 22 13.00 -28.23 18.48
CA THR A 22 11.72 -27.58 18.77
C THR A 22 10.65 -28.25 17.93
N GLY A 23 10.12 -29.37 18.45
CA GLY A 23 8.83 -29.87 18.03
C GLY A 23 7.75 -28.87 18.43
N ILE A 24 7.37 -27.96 17.52
CA ILE A 24 6.21 -27.10 17.73
C ILE A 24 4.98 -27.93 17.40
N ALA A 25 4.44 -28.61 18.42
CA ALA A 25 3.11 -29.21 18.36
C ALA A 25 2.08 -28.08 18.20
N HIS A 26 1.64 -27.82 16.96
CA HIS A 26 0.45 -27.02 16.70
C HIS A 26 -0.77 -27.93 16.81
N ALA A 27 -1.28 -28.10 18.02
CA ALA A 27 -2.58 -28.72 18.25
C ALA A 27 -3.38 -27.87 19.23
N ALA A 28 -4.47 -27.28 18.75
CA ALA A 28 -5.79 -27.24 19.37
C ALA A 28 -6.63 -26.21 18.61
N GLY A 29 -7.87 -26.58 18.28
CA GLY A 29 -8.84 -25.65 17.72
C GLY A 29 -9.10 -24.52 18.73
N ASP A 30 -8.44 -23.38 18.52
CA ASP A 30 -8.72 -22.18 19.29
C ASP A 30 -10.13 -21.73 18.93
N ALA A 31 -11.06 -21.93 19.86
CA ALA A 31 -12.35 -21.27 19.83
C ALA A 31 -12.11 -19.77 19.61
N GLU A 32 -12.87 -19.18 18.68
CA GLU A 32 -12.79 -17.76 18.36
C GLU A 32 -12.83 -16.94 19.65
N ARG A 33 -11.78 -16.14 19.89
CA ARG A 33 -11.70 -15.28 21.07
C ARG A 33 -12.16 -13.88 20.66
N PRO A 34 -13.43 -13.51 20.91
CA PRO A 34 -13.97 -12.25 20.42
C PRO A 34 -13.24 -11.06 21.04
N ILE A 35 -12.92 -10.09 20.20
CA ILE A 35 -12.30 -8.82 20.61
C ILE A 35 -13.30 -8.03 21.46
N ARG A 36 -12.83 -7.57 22.62
CA ARG A 36 -13.57 -6.62 23.46
C ARG A 36 -13.29 -5.20 22.98
N THR A 37 -14.30 -4.54 22.43
CA THR A 37 -14.18 -3.18 21.87
C THR A 37 -14.46 -2.06 22.87
N ASP A 38 -14.67 -2.40 24.14
CA ASP A 38 -15.02 -1.47 25.22
C ASP A 38 -13.80 -0.96 26.01
N ARG A 39 -12.61 -1.48 25.71
CA ARG A 39 -11.35 -1.22 26.41
C ARG A 39 -10.16 -1.35 25.47
N ASP A 40 -9.04 -0.76 25.86
CA ASP A 40 -7.74 -1.03 25.24
C ASP A 40 -7.36 -2.51 25.43
N GLY A 41 -6.68 -3.08 24.44
CA GLY A 41 -6.26 -4.47 24.53
C GLY A 41 -5.28 -4.89 23.45
N VAL A 42 -4.48 -5.91 23.78
CA VAL A 42 -3.62 -6.64 22.84
C VAL A 42 -4.10 -8.09 22.81
N TYR A 43 -4.35 -8.59 21.61
CA TYR A 43 -4.89 -9.92 21.34
C TYR A 43 -3.88 -10.68 20.49
N GLU A 44 -3.44 -11.85 20.94
CA GLU A 44 -2.41 -12.66 20.27
C GLU A 44 -2.90 -14.10 20.08
N ALA A 45 -2.70 -14.64 18.88
CA ALA A 45 -3.05 -16.01 18.52
C ALA A 45 -2.26 -16.46 17.29
N GLY A 46 -1.37 -17.43 17.46
CA GLY A 46 -0.45 -17.87 16.41
C GLY A 46 0.39 -16.70 15.86
N PRO A 47 0.47 -16.50 14.52
CA PRO A 47 1.22 -15.39 13.94
C PRO A 47 0.48 -14.05 14.06
N TRP A 48 -0.78 -14.03 14.49
CA TRP A 48 -1.60 -12.82 14.52
C TRP A 48 -1.45 -12.09 15.85
N ARG A 49 -1.32 -10.76 15.75
CA ARG A 49 -1.48 -9.85 16.88
C ARG A 49 -2.37 -8.68 16.47
N TYR A 50 -3.34 -8.35 17.30
CA TYR A 50 -4.23 -7.21 17.10
C TYR A 50 -4.16 -6.30 18.33
N THR A 51 -3.99 -5.00 18.10
CA THR A 51 -3.97 -3.98 19.15
C THR A 51 -5.16 -3.05 18.94
N LEU A 52 -5.97 -2.87 19.99
CA LEU A 52 -7.03 -1.87 20.02
C LEU A 52 -6.68 -0.77 21.03
N ARG A 53 -6.76 0.48 20.58
CA ARG A 53 -6.57 1.67 21.41
C ARG A 53 -7.82 2.55 21.36
N ILE A 54 -8.27 3.04 22.50
CA ILE A 54 -9.40 3.93 22.69
C ILE A 54 -8.89 5.29 23.16
N THR A 55 -9.27 6.36 22.47
CA THR A 55 -8.96 7.75 22.83
C THR A 55 -10.19 8.43 23.42
N ASN A 56 -9.99 9.38 24.35
CA ASN A 56 -11.06 10.20 24.95
C ASN A 56 -12.27 9.38 25.45
N ARG A 57 -12.00 8.25 26.14
CA ARG A 57 -13.03 7.32 26.59
C ARG A 57 -14.11 8.01 27.41
N GLY A 58 -15.38 7.72 27.11
CA GLY A 58 -16.54 8.29 27.79
C GLY A 58 -16.96 9.68 27.31
N THR A 59 -16.28 10.24 26.30
CA THR A 59 -16.64 11.55 25.72
C THR A 59 -17.32 11.41 24.37
N ARG A 60 -17.94 12.49 23.87
CA ARG A 60 -18.50 12.56 22.50
C ARG A 60 -17.43 12.43 21.41
N SER A 61 -16.17 12.67 21.77
CA SER A 61 -15.00 12.60 20.87
C SER A 61 -14.20 11.31 21.07
N GLN A 62 -14.83 10.25 21.57
CA GLN A 62 -14.19 8.96 21.74
C GLN A 62 -13.79 8.38 20.37
N GLY A 63 -12.52 7.97 20.25
CA GLY A 63 -11.99 7.27 19.09
C GLY A 63 -11.58 5.83 19.45
N THR A 64 -11.61 4.94 18.46
CA THR A 64 -11.15 3.56 18.54
C THR A 64 -10.26 3.30 17.33
N HIS A 65 -9.03 2.87 17.55
CA HIS A 65 -8.04 2.62 16.51
C HIS A 65 -7.48 1.20 16.66
N GLY A 66 -7.67 0.40 15.62
CA GLY A 66 -7.24 -0.99 15.58
C GLY A 66 -6.07 -1.19 14.63
N THR A 67 -5.00 -1.78 15.13
CA THR A 67 -3.79 -2.10 14.35
C THR A 67 -3.61 -3.61 14.30
N LEU A 68 -3.44 -4.16 13.10
CA LEU A 68 -3.31 -5.59 12.86
C LEU A 68 -1.89 -5.94 12.45
N PHE A 69 -1.34 -6.99 13.05
CA PHE A 69 -0.01 -7.51 12.79
C PHE A 69 -0.09 -8.99 12.42
N TYR A 70 0.81 -9.43 11.53
CA TYR A 70 1.06 -10.83 11.22
C TYR A 70 2.56 -11.09 11.22
N ALA A 71 3.00 -12.15 11.90
CA ALA A 71 4.41 -12.51 12.07
C ALA A 71 5.29 -11.31 12.50
N GLY A 72 4.78 -10.51 13.44
CA GLY A 72 5.48 -9.35 14.00
C GLY A 72 5.51 -8.09 13.11
N ARG A 73 4.90 -8.12 11.92
CA ARG A 73 4.85 -6.97 11.00
C ARG A 73 3.42 -6.44 10.90
N GLU A 74 3.27 -5.12 10.84
CA GLU A 74 1.97 -4.49 10.65
C GLU A 74 1.41 -4.80 9.27
N VAL A 75 0.17 -5.26 9.20
CA VAL A 75 -0.51 -5.60 7.96
C VAL A 75 -0.85 -4.31 7.21
N PRO A 76 -0.46 -4.18 5.93
CA PRO A 76 -0.65 -2.94 5.20
C PRO A 76 -2.13 -2.67 4.94
N GLU A 77 -2.45 -1.40 4.76
CA GLU A 77 -3.77 -0.96 4.33
C GLU A 77 -4.18 -1.62 3.00
N PRO A 78 -5.40 -2.18 2.90
CA PRO A 78 -5.91 -2.77 1.67
C PRO A 78 -6.31 -1.75 0.61
N ALA A 79 -6.68 -2.25 -0.56
CA ALA A 79 -7.16 -1.43 -1.67
C ALA A 79 -8.51 -0.78 -1.37
N HIS A 80 -9.43 -1.48 -0.69
CA HIS A 80 -10.79 -1.02 -0.46
C HIS A 80 -11.17 -0.99 1.02
N ARG A 81 -12.10 -0.09 1.36
CA ARG A 81 -12.73 -0.11 2.68
C ARG A 81 -13.59 -1.35 2.83
N ASN A 82 -13.72 -1.80 4.07
CA ASN A 82 -14.39 -3.02 4.46
C ASN A 82 -13.81 -4.31 3.83
N ASP A 83 -12.68 -4.25 3.13
CA ASP A 83 -11.90 -5.46 2.89
C ASP A 83 -11.43 -6.02 4.23
N TYR A 84 -11.36 -7.34 4.36
CA TYR A 84 -11.16 -7.97 5.66
C TYR A 84 -10.24 -9.18 5.64
N TYR A 85 -9.59 -9.43 6.78
CA TYR A 85 -8.96 -10.71 7.06
C TYR A 85 -9.86 -11.57 7.94
N VAL A 86 -9.83 -12.88 7.72
CA VAL A 86 -10.31 -13.87 8.69
C VAL A 86 -9.15 -14.20 9.60
N THR A 87 -9.28 -13.86 10.88
CA THR A 87 -8.24 -14.06 11.91
C THR A 87 -8.75 -15.01 12.99
N PRO A 88 -7.89 -15.48 13.91
CA PRO A 88 -8.34 -16.25 15.08
C PRO A 88 -9.28 -15.49 16.03
N PHE A 89 -9.37 -14.16 15.90
CA PHE A 89 -10.26 -13.30 16.68
C PHE A 89 -11.57 -12.97 15.96
N GLY A 90 -11.81 -13.60 14.80
CA GLY A 90 -12.91 -13.30 13.90
C GLY A 90 -12.50 -12.47 12.69
N LYS A 91 -13.50 -11.90 12.01
CA LYS A 91 -13.28 -11.03 10.85
C LYS A 91 -12.83 -9.64 11.31
N LEU A 92 -11.75 -9.13 10.72
CA LEU A 92 -11.26 -7.77 10.91
C LEU A 92 -11.30 -6.99 9.61
N TYR A 93 -12.13 -5.96 9.56
CA TYR A 93 -12.41 -5.11 8.40
C TYR A 93 -11.57 -3.83 8.45
N TRP A 94 -11.00 -3.42 7.33
CA TRP A 94 -10.36 -2.11 7.24
C TRP A 94 -11.40 -1.01 7.05
N VAL A 95 -11.64 -0.18 8.06
CA VAL A 95 -12.65 0.89 8.00
C VAL A 95 -12.09 2.24 7.53
N GLY A 96 -10.79 2.29 7.26
CA GLY A 96 -10.03 3.49 6.89
C GLY A 96 -9.42 4.19 8.11
N ASP A 97 -8.50 5.10 7.86
CA ASP A 97 -7.79 5.87 8.90
C ASP A 97 -7.93 7.38 8.67
N PRO A 98 -9.14 7.96 8.84
CA PRO A 98 -9.34 9.41 8.70
C PRO A 98 -8.54 10.20 9.74
N PRO A 99 -8.13 11.44 9.44
CA PRO A 99 -7.35 12.28 10.36
C PRO A 99 -8.16 12.73 11.59
N LEU A 100 -9.48 12.53 11.56
CA LEU A 100 -10.35 12.78 12.70
C LEU A 100 -10.04 11.78 13.81
N LEU A 101 -9.84 12.26 15.03
CA LEU A 101 -9.46 11.43 16.19
C LEU A 101 -10.63 10.67 16.83
N PHE A 102 -11.85 10.77 16.28
CA PHE A 102 -13.07 10.20 16.85
C PHE A 102 -13.75 9.23 15.88
N GLY A 103 -14.40 8.20 16.43
CA GLY A 103 -15.02 7.12 15.66
C GLY A 103 -14.17 5.86 15.60
N ALA A 104 -14.42 5.00 14.60
CA ALA A 104 -13.70 3.74 14.41
C ALA A 104 -12.72 3.86 13.23
N HIS A 105 -11.47 3.46 13.47
CA HIS A 105 -10.34 3.67 12.57
C HIS A 105 -9.45 2.42 12.45
N GLY A 106 -8.84 2.23 11.29
CA GLY A 106 -7.94 1.11 11.04
C GLY A 106 -8.69 -0.23 10.86
N TRP A 107 -8.19 -1.30 11.49
CA TRP A 107 -8.79 -2.64 11.45
C TRP A 107 -9.83 -2.80 12.57
N MET A 108 -11.08 -3.14 12.23
CA MET A 108 -12.20 -3.20 13.18
C MET A 108 -12.98 -4.51 13.09
N PRO A 109 -13.56 -5.02 14.19
CA PRO A 109 -14.39 -6.24 14.18
C PRO A 109 -15.71 -6.10 13.40
N LYS A 110 -16.16 -4.86 13.16
CA LYS A 110 -17.38 -4.56 12.40
C LYS A 110 -17.03 -3.72 11.18
N PRO A 111 -17.67 -3.97 10.03
CA PRO A 111 -17.51 -3.12 8.87
C PRO A 111 -18.12 -1.75 9.14
N ARG A 112 -17.65 -0.75 8.39
CA ARG A 112 -18.27 0.57 8.37
C ARG A 112 -19.67 0.47 7.75
N PRO A 113 -20.75 0.87 8.44
CA PRO A 113 -22.12 0.67 7.96
C PRO A 113 -22.49 1.42 6.68
N SER A 114 -21.80 2.54 6.39
CA SER A 114 -22.11 3.37 5.22
C SER A 114 -21.50 2.85 3.91
N ASP A 115 -20.57 1.91 4.00
CA ASP A 115 -19.85 1.37 2.85
C ASP A 115 -20.27 -0.10 2.65
N PRO A 116 -20.32 -0.62 1.41
CA PRO A 116 -20.60 -2.03 1.18
C PRO A 116 -19.60 -2.93 1.91
N VAL A 117 -20.00 -4.14 2.25
CA VAL A 117 -19.06 -5.13 2.79
C VAL A 117 -18.03 -5.46 1.71
N GLY A 118 -16.74 -5.32 2.04
CA GLY A 118 -15.66 -5.57 1.10
C GLY A 118 -15.35 -7.05 0.95
N THR A 119 -14.19 -7.33 0.37
CA THR A 119 -13.78 -8.69 0.00
C THR A 119 -12.84 -9.28 1.04
N GLN A 120 -12.81 -10.62 1.12
CA GLN A 120 -11.82 -11.31 1.93
C GLN A 120 -10.44 -11.14 1.28
N LEU A 121 -9.47 -10.69 2.07
CA LEU A 121 -8.11 -10.51 1.63
C LEU A 121 -7.34 -11.84 1.63
N PRO A 122 -6.38 -12.03 0.71
CA PRO A 122 -5.55 -13.23 0.69
C PRO A 122 -4.70 -13.30 1.95
N ASP A 123 -4.45 -14.51 2.45
CA ASP A 123 -3.63 -14.73 3.64
C ASP A 123 -2.27 -13.98 3.57
N PRO A 124 -1.84 -13.26 4.63
CA PRO A 124 -0.62 -12.47 4.60
C PRO A 124 0.66 -13.27 4.30
N ALA A 125 0.76 -14.54 4.71
CA ALA A 125 1.90 -15.38 4.35
C ALA A 125 1.90 -15.73 2.86
N THR A 126 0.73 -15.82 2.23
CA THR A 126 0.60 -15.94 0.78
C THR A 126 1.02 -14.64 0.08
N LEU A 127 0.56 -13.48 0.57
CA LEU A 127 0.95 -12.18 0.03
C LEU A 127 2.46 -11.94 0.13
N ALA A 128 3.07 -12.31 1.26
CA ALA A 128 4.52 -12.21 1.48
C ALA A 128 5.37 -13.02 0.48
N ARG A 129 4.78 -13.98 -0.23
CA ARG A 129 5.49 -14.78 -1.26
C ARG A 129 5.21 -14.30 -2.67
N ARG A 130 4.25 -13.40 -2.86
CA ARG A 130 3.88 -12.89 -4.18
C ARG A 130 4.79 -11.74 -4.59
N ARG A 131 5.06 -11.68 -5.89
CA ARG A 131 5.65 -10.52 -6.53
C ARG A 131 4.55 -9.72 -7.19
N PHE A 132 4.66 -8.40 -7.08
CA PHE A 132 3.71 -7.47 -7.67
C PHE A 132 4.38 -6.69 -8.78
N GLU A 133 3.66 -6.38 -9.85
CA GLU A 133 4.01 -5.43 -10.88
C GLU A 133 3.19 -4.16 -10.66
N VAL A 134 3.80 -3.00 -10.88
CA VAL A 134 3.10 -1.71 -10.87
C VAL A 134 2.99 -1.24 -12.31
N ARG A 135 1.78 -0.97 -12.77
CA ARG A 135 1.49 -0.40 -14.08
C ARG A 135 0.91 1.00 -13.90
N LEU A 136 1.17 1.86 -14.87
CA LEU A 136 0.61 3.21 -14.88
C LEU A 136 0.08 3.60 -16.25
N ALA A 137 -0.88 4.51 -16.26
CA ALA A 137 -1.37 5.18 -17.46
C ALA A 137 -1.57 6.66 -17.16
N VAL A 138 -1.09 7.52 -18.05
CA VAL A 138 -1.34 8.97 -17.97
C VAL A 138 -2.68 9.25 -18.64
N LEU A 139 -3.53 10.00 -17.96
CA LEU A 139 -4.79 10.50 -18.50
C LEU A 139 -4.58 11.93 -18.98
N ALA A 140 -4.96 12.19 -20.22
CA ALA A 140 -4.89 13.50 -20.85
C ALA A 140 -6.29 13.95 -21.26
N PRO A 141 -6.55 15.27 -21.36
CA PRO A 141 -7.78 15.76 -22.00
C PRO A 141 -7.93 15.13 -23.39
N GLY A 142 -9.07 14.49 -23.64
CA GLY A 142 -9.43 13.91 -24.92
C GLY A 142 -10.36 14.80 -25.72
N GLY A 143 -10.40 14.57 -27.04
CA GLY A 143 -11.53 14.98 -27.88
C GLY A 143 -12.74 14.06 -27.66
N ASP A 144 -13.92 14.55 -28.04
CA ASP A 144 -15.27 14.07 -27.69
C ASP A 144 -15.45 12.56 -27.38
N GLY A 145 -16.05 12.28 -26.21
CA GLY A 145 -17.07 11.24 -26.04
C GLY A 145 -16.62 9.83 -25.66
N ASP A 146 -15.36 9.44 -25.83
CA ASP A 146 -14.95 8.08 -25.50
C ASP A 146 -14.92 7.85 -23.98
N LYS A 147 -15.77 6.93 -23.52
CA LYS A 147 -15.75 6.46 -22.13
C LYS A 147 -14.41 5.83 -21.82
N LEU A 148 -13.84 6.15 -20.67
CA LEU A 148 -12.66 5.47 -20.15
C LEU A 148 -12.95 3.96 -20.05
N PRO A 149 -12.11 3.09 -20.63
CA PRO A 149 -12.37 1.65 -20.66
C PRO A 149 -12.33 1.02 -19.26
N ASP A 150 -11.68 1.68 -18.30
CA ASP A 150 -11.50 1.20 -16.94
C ASP A 150 -12.53 1.86 -16.00
N GLY A 151 -13.62 1.15 -15.70
CA GLY A 151 -14.75 1.68 -14.91
C GLY A 151 -14.35 2.28 -13.56
N TRP A 152 -13.33 1.73 -12.89
CA TRP A 152 -12.85 2.25 -11.61
C TRP A 152 -12.23 3.65 -11.72
N ILE A 153 -11.58 3.97 -12.87
CA ILE A 153 -11.00 5.29 -13.12
C ILE A 153 -12.16 6.29 -13.25
N GLN A 154 -13.14 5.97 -14.07
CA GLN A 154 -14.32 6.81 -14.28
C GLN A 154 -15.07 7.07 -12.97
N THR A 155 -15.42 6.01 -12.22
CA THR A 155 -16.10 6.16 -10.93
C THR A 155 -15.28 7.00 -9.94
N THR A 156 -13.96 6.89 -9.96
CA THR A 156 -13.09 7.69 -9.08
C THR A 156 -13.10 9.16 -9.48
N LEU A 157 -13.02 9.47 -10.77
CA LEU A 157 -13.07 10.85 -11.29
C LEU A 157 -14.41 11.52 -11.01
N GLU A 158 -15.53 10.82 -11.29
CA GLU A 158 -16.88 11.32 -11.03
C GLU A 158 -17.09 11.65 -9.56
N ARG A 159 -16.65 10.77 -8.65
CA ARG A 159 -16.76 10.96 -7.21
C ARG A 159 -16.05 12.21 -6.70
N VAL A 160 -14.95 12.64 -7.35
CA VAL A 160 -14.19 13.83 -6.96
C VAL A 160 -14.53 15.06 -7.80
N GLY A 161 -15.51 14.96 -8.72
CA GLY A 161 -15.88 16.04 -9.63
C GLY A 161 -14.78 16.40 -10.64
N ALA A 162 -13.87 15.46 -10.95
CA ALA A 162 -12.83 15.66 -11.96
C ALA A 162 -13.41 15.49 -13.38
N PRO A 163 -12.76 16.05 -14.42
CA PRO A 163 -13.20 15.88 -15.80
C PRO A 163 -13.30 14.40 -16.19
N THR A 164 -14.42 14.02 -16.79
CA THR A 164 -14.67 12.65 -17.29
C THR A 164 -14.32 12.46 -18.76
N THR A 165 -14.02 13.55 -19.48
CA THR A 165 -13.60 13.58 -20.89
C THR A 165 -12.11 13.29 -21.10
N LEU A 166 -11.49 12.54 -20.18
CA LEU A 166 -10.08 12.18 -20.25
C LEU A 166 -9.89 10.94 -21.12
N GLN A 167 -8.83 10.94 -21.93
CA GLN A 167 -8.35 9.75 -22.62
C GLN A 167 -7.20 9.11 -21.84
N ARG A 168 -7.24 7.78 -21.73
CA ARG A 168 -6.18 6.99 -21.09
C ARG A 168 -5.10 6.62 -22.12
N GLY A 169 -3.86 7.03 -21.87
CA GLY A 169 -2.70 6.52 -22.62
C GLY A 169 -2.44 5.02 -22.40
N PRO A 170 -1.51 4.38 -23.13
CA PRO A 170 -1.21 2.97 -22.93
C PRO A 170 -0.68 2.70 -21.52
N TRP A 171 -1.04 1.54 -20.96
CA TRP A 171 -0.47 1.06 -19.71
C TRP A 171 1.02 0.75 -19.87
N ARG A 172 1.85 1.25 -18.95
CA ARG A 172 3.29 1.02 -18.92
C ARG A 172 3.68 0.39 -17.59
N THR A 173 4.51 -0.65 -17.64
CA THR A 173 5.09 -1.27 -16.45
C THR A 173 6.18 -0.37 -15.88
N LEU A 174 6.12 -0.13 -14.57
CA LEU A 174 7.06 0.73 -13.86
C LEU A 174 8.22 -0.11 -13.31
N GLY A 175 9.43 0.19 -13.79
CA GLY A 175 10.68 -0.37 -13.29
C GLY A 175 11.39 0.55 -12.29
N SER A 176 12.67 0.27 -12.04
CA SER A 176 13.54 1.10 -11.18
C SER A 176 14.01 2.41 -11.84
N SER A 177 13.82 2.55 -13.15
CA SER A 177 14.16 3.78 -13.87
C SER A 177 13.01 4.78 -13.78
N TRP A 178 13.37 6.07 -13.72
CA TRP A 178 12.40 7.17 -13.73
C TRP A 178 11.62 7.20 -15.03
N LEU A 179 10.30 7.14 -14.93
CA LEU A 179 9.39 7.61 -15.96
C LEU A 179 9.12 9.10 -15.71
N VAL A 180 9.28 9.92 -16.75
CA VAL A 180 9.05 11.36 -16.68
C VAL A 180 7.78 11.71 -17.46
N VAL A 181 6.85 12.39 -16.80
CA VAL A 181 5.69 13.05 -17.40
C VAL A 181 5.96 14.55 -17.37
N HIS A 182 5.85 15.21 -18.51
CA HIS A 182 6.08 16.65 -18.62
C HIS A 182 4.86 17.34 -19.23
N ASP A 183 4.71 18.64 -18.96
CA ASP A 183 3.86 19.47 -19.80
C ASP A 183 4.47 19.61 -21.20
N SER A 184 3.66 19.96 -22.20
CA SER A 184 4.11 20.05 -23.61
C SER A 184 5.24 21.06 -23.85
N ARG A 185 5.59 21.87 -22.86
CA ARG A 185 6.63 22.90 -22.92
C ARG A 185 7.71 22.77 -21.82
N HIS A 186 7.72 21.64 -21.07
CA HIS A 186 8.67 21.26 -20.03
C HIS A 186 8.79 22.19 -18.80
N TYR A 187 7.78 22.98 -18.44
CA TYR A 187 7.86 23.85 -17.24
C TYR A 187 7.50 23.09 -15.96
N GLY A 188 6.46 22.26 -16.02
CA GLY A 188 6.09 21.30 -14.99
C GLY A 188 6.60 19.90 -15.32
N TRP A 189 7.03 19.18 -14.29
CA TRP A 189 7.44 17.79 -14.40
C TRP A 189 6.91 16.95 -13.24
N PHE A 190 6.59 15.69 -13.55
CA PHE A 190 6.21 14.65 -12.61
C PHE A 190 6.98 13.38 -12.95
N ARG A 191 7.80 12.91 -12.02
CA ARG A 191 8.61 11.70 -12.18
C ARG A 191 8.12 10.65 -11.22
N LEU A 192 8.07 9.43 -11.72
CA LEU A 192 7.70 8.27 -10.92
C LEU A 192 8.56 7.06 -11.29
N ARG A 193 8.90 6.27 -10.28
CA ARG A 193 9.55 4.96 -10.46
C ARG A 193 9.09 3.99 -9.39
N ARG A 194 9.39 2.72 -9.60
CA ARG A 194 9.27 1.73 -8.55
C ARG A 194 10.44 1.89 -7.59
N GLY A 195 10.12 2.15 -6.32
CA GLY A 195 11.09 2.15 -5.23
C GLY A 195 11.45 0.74 -4.80
N LYS A 196 12.29 0.64 -3.75
CA LYS A 196 12.52 -0.64 -3.08
C LYS A 196 11.22 -1.10 -2.43
N ASP A 197 10.87 -2.38 -2.63
CA ASP A 197 9.67 -2.95 -2.01
C ASP A 197 9.70 -2.74 -0.48
N GLY A 198 8.55 -2.40 0.08
CA GLY A 198 8.38 -2.17 1.51
C GLY A 198 8.22 -3.47 2.30
N PRO A 199 7.77 -3.37 3.56
CA PRO A 199 7.26 -4.52 4.30
C PRO A 199 6.24 -5.29 3.45
N TRP A 200 6.18 -6.61 3.61
CA TRP A 200 5.27 -7.49 2.85
C TRP A 200 5.48 -7.54 1.35
N HIS A 201 6.65 -7.13 0.86
CA HIS A 201 6.87 -6.93 -0.58
C HIS A 201 5.84 -5.98 -1.20
N ALA A 202 5.30 -5.05 -0.39
CA ALA A 202 4.40 -4.03 -0.85
C ALA A 202 5.13 -3.17 -1.89
N PRO A 203 4.58 -3.04 -3.11
CA PRO A 203 5.20 -2.18 -4.10
C PRO A 203 5.21 -0.75 -3.58
N VAL A 204 6.38 -0.11 -3.61
CA VAL A 204 6.54 1.29 -3.24
C VAL A 204 6.69 2.10 -4.52
N LEU A 205 5.91 3.16 -4.63
CA LEU A 205 6.08 4.19 -5.64
C LEU A 205 6.97 5.30 -5.06
N GLU A 206 8.03 5.64 -5.78
CA GLU A 206 8.81 6.85 -5.52
C GLU A 206 8.40 7.92 -6.52
N VAL A 207 8.07 9.11 -6.03
CA VAL A 207 7.64 10.23 -6.85
C VAL A 207 8.42 11.50 -6.54
N GLU A 208 8.72 12.24 -7.60
CA GLU A 208 9.24 13.61 -7.54
C GLU A 208 8.34 14.47 -8.43
N TYR A 209 8.03 15.70 -8.03
CA TYR A 209 7.16 16.58 -8.82
C TYR A 209 7.42 18.05 -8.57
N SER A 210 7.11 18.87 -9.56
CA SER A 210 6.87 20.31 -9.40
C SER A 210 5.40 20.57 -9.09
N GLY A 211 5.09 21.61 -8.31
CA GLY A 211 3.71 21.99 -8.00
C GLY A 211 3.07 21.15 -6.88
N SER A 212 1.81 20.75 -7.05
CA SER A 212 1.03 19.98 -6.07
C SER A 212 0.65 18.60 -6.60
N LEU A 213 0.56 17.63 -5.69
CA LEU A 213 0.21 16.25 -5.99
C LEU A 213 -0.80 15.76 -4.96
N GLU A 214 -1.92 15.22 -5.43
CA GLU A 214 -3.01 14.70 -4.61
C GLU A 214 -3.30 13.25 -4.99
N THR A 215 -3.69 12.43 -4.01
CA THR A 215 -4.20 11.07 -4.26
C THR A 215 -5.71 11.08 -4.23
N LEU A 216 -6.36 10.83 -5.37
CA LEU A 216 -7.81 10.82 -5.51
C LEU A 216 -8.43 9.52 -5.01
N GLY A 217 -9.69 9.61 -4.58
CA GLY A 217 -10.47 8.47 -4.09
C GLY A 217 -10.22 8.11 -2.63
N ARG A 218 -9.22 8.71 -1.98
CA ARG A 218 -9.21 8.90 -0.53
C ARG A 218 -10.02 10.15 -0.19
N ARG A 219 -10.67 10.18 0.97
CA ARG A 219 -11.28 11.44 1.43
C ARG A 219 -10.16 12.50 1.53
N PRO A 220 -10.44 13.77 1.23
CA PRO A 220 -9.44 14.86 1.30
C PRO A 220 -8.72 14.90 2.65
N GLU A 221 -9.44 14.52 3.70
CA GLU A 221 -8.98 14.39 5.08
C GLU A 221 -7.80 13.39 5.21
N THR A 222 -7.83 12.28 4.46
CA THR A 222 -6.80 11.23 4.36
C THR A 222 -5.87 11.38 3.16
N ALA A 223 -5.97 12.48 2.41
CA ALA A 223 -4.96 12.75 1.40
C ALA A 223 -3.66 12.96 2.17
N ASP A 224 -2.82 11.93 2.22
CA ASP A 224 -1.40 12.10 2.47
C ASP A 224 -0.93 13.08 1.41
N LEU A 225 -0.98 14.38 1.74
CA LEU A 225 -0.37 15.40 0.94
C LEU A 225 1.09 15.02 0.94
N LEU A 226 1.50 14.36 -0.13
CA LEU A 226 2.90 14.12 -0.37
C LEU A 226 3.54 15.50 -0.27
N ARG A 227 4.62 15.58 0.50
CA ARG A 227 5.38 16.83 0.55
C ARG A 227 6.10 16.94 -0.78
N PRO A 228 6.01 18.08 -1.48
CA PRO A 228 6.76 18.29 -2.69
C PRO A 228 8.23 18.05 -2.38
N SER A 229 8.83 17.10 -3.10
CA SER A 229 10.26 16.88 -3.02
C SER A 229 10.91 17.65 -4.16
N PRO A 230 11.77 18.64 -3.86
CA PRO A 230 12.46 19.39 -4.89
C PRO A 230 13.32 18.44 -5.74
N PRO A 231 13.62 18.80 -7.00
CA PRO A 231 14.46 17.94 -7.84
C PRO A 231 15.83 17.75 -7.17
N GLY A 232 16.22 16.49 -6.98
CA GLY A 232 17.44 16.10 -6.26
C GLY A 232 17.26 15.91 -4.73
N GLY A 233 16.06 16.12 -4.19
CA GLY A 233 15.70 15.79 -2.82
C GLY A 233 15.36 14.30 -2.62
N GLU A 234 15.04 13.92 -1.38
CA GLU A 234 14.56 12.56 -1.10
C GLU A 234 13.16 12.36 -1.71
N PRO A 235 12.95 11.42 -2.64
CA PRO A 235 11.67 11.27 -3.33
C PRO A 235 10.55 10.94 -2.33
N ALA A 236 9.37 11.49 -2.58
CA ALA A 236 8.20 11.12 -1.79
C ALA A 236 7.86 9.65 -2.04
N ARG A 237 7.58 8.92 -0.96
CA ARG A 237 7.30 7.47 -1.00
C ARG A 237 5.84 7.21 -0.72
N MET A 238 5.22 6.41 -1.58
CA MET A 238 3.85 5.94 -1.42
C MET A 238 3.84 4.42 -1.47
N ALA A 239 3.45 3.77 -0.37
CA ALA A 239 3.20 2.34 -0.37
C ALA A 239 1.88 2.05 -1.11
N LEU A 240 1.92 1.10 -2.03
CA LEU A 240 0.74 0.56 -2.68
C LEU A 240 0.31 -0.72 -1.96
N PRO A 241 -1.00 -0.99 -1.81
CA PRO A 241 -1.47 -2.23 -1.22
C PRO A 241 -0.90 -3.43 -1.99
N PRO A 242 -0.33 -4.45 -1.32
CA PRO A 242 0.16 -5.67 -1.95
C PRO A 242 -1.01 -6.57 -2.35
N GLN A 243 -1.90 -6.08 -3.21
CA GLN A 243 -3.14 -6.74 -3.59
C GLN A 243 -3.34 -6.63 -5.11
N PRO A 244 -3.63 -7.74 -5.80
CA PRO A 244 -3.98 -7.69 -7.21
C PRO A 244 -5.24 -6.82 -7.42
N GLY A 245 -5.20 -5.92 -8.40
CA GLY A 245 -6.28 -4.99 -8.66
C GLY A 245 -6.30 -3.75 -7.75
N ALA A 246 -5.36 -3.66 -6.79
CA ALA A 246 -5.18 -2.43 -6.04
C ALA A 246 -4.84 -1.30 -7.00
N HIS A 247 -5.58 -0.21 -6.89
CA HIS A 247 -5.42 0.94 -7.77
C HIS A 247 -5.29 2.23 -7.00
N ARG A 248 -4.65 3.21 -7.64
CA ARG A 248 -4.53 4.59 -7.18
C ARG A 248 -4.73 5.52 -8.37
N LEU A 249 -5.35 6.66 -8.13
CA LEU A 249 -5.44 7.73 -9.10
C LEU A 249 -4.77 8.96 -8.50
N LEU A 250 -3.71 9.45 -9.15
CA LEU A 250 -3.00 10.64 -8.73
C LEU A 250 -3.47 11.83 -9.55
N HIS A 251 -3.55 12.98 -8.92
CA HIS A 251 -3.85 14.26 -9.55
C HIS A 251 -2.68 15.20 -9.33
N TRP A 252 -1.97 15.50 -10.41
CA TRP A 252 -0.83 16.38 -10.40
C TRP A 252 -1.22 17.72 -11.02
N LYS A 253 -0.94 18.81 -10.30
CA LYS A 253 -1.11 20.18 -10.79
C LYS A 253 0.21 20.92 -10.74
N SER A 254 0.49 21.68 -11.78
CA SER A 254 1.64 22.58 -11.84
C SER A 254 1.20 23.94 -12.36
N ASP A 255 1.56 24.99 -11.64
CA ASP A 255 1.42 26.35 -12.14
C ASP A 255 2.58 26.65 -13.09
N SER A 256 2.23 27.11 -14.29
CA SER A 256 3.21 27.58 -15.26
C SER A 256 2.89 29.01 -15.66
N ARG A 257 3.88 29.71 -16.24
CA ARG A 257 3.64 31.04 -16.84
C ARG A 257 2.60 31.06 -17.96
N PHE A 258 2.15 29.90 -18.43
CA PHE A 258 1.14 29.73 -19.47
C PHE A 258 -0.22 29.25 -18.95
N GLY A 259 -0.40 29.26 -17.62
CA GLY A 259 -1.61 28.79 -16.96
C GLY A 259 -1.41 27.47 -16.21
N PRO A 260 -2.46 27.01 -15.52
CA PRO A 260 -2.43 25.77 -14.77
C PRO A 260 -2.32 24.58 -15.71
N PHE A 261 -1.48 23.63 -15.34
CA PHE A 261 -1.33 22.36 -16.02
C PHE A 261 -1.74 21.24 -15.08
N GLU A 262 -2.74 20.45 -15.48
CA GLU A 262 -3.27 19.36 -14.67
C GLU A 262 -3.14 18.03 -15.43
N ARG A 263 -2.76 16.97 -14.71
CA ARG A 263 -2.72 15.60 -15.22
C ARG A 263 -3.22 14.64 -14.17
N TYR A 264 -3.84 13.56 -14.65
CA TYR A 264 -4.21 12.44 -13.80
C TYR A 264 -3.36 11.23 -14.19
N VAL A 265 -2.92 10.47 -13.20
CA VAL A 265 -2.12 9.26 -13.42
C VAL A 265 -2.78 8.10 -12.70
N ALA A 266 -3.30 7.16 -13.49
CA ALA A 266 -3.86 5.92 -13.01
C ALA A 266 -2.75 4.90 -12.75
N ILE A 267 -2.80 4.23 -11.61
CA ILE A 267 -1.84 3.22 -11.18
C ILE A 267 -2.60 1.95 -10.83
N GLU A 268 -2.08 0.82 -11.27
CA GLU A 268 -2.63 -0.51 -11.03
C GLU A 268 -1.52 -1.44 -10.51
N VAL A 269 -1.83 -2.24 -9.48
CA VAL A 269 -0.98 -3.31 -8.98
C VAL A 269 -1.48 -4.65 -9.51
N ARG A 270 -0.60 -5.42 -10.14
CA ARG A 270 -0.89 -6.79 -10.61
C ARG A 270 -0.02 -7.80 -9.89
N ALA A 271 -0.55 -8.99 -9.60
CA ALA A 271 0.32 -10.10 -9.23
C ALA A 271 1.10 -10.56 -10.48
N VAL A 272 2.41 -10.74 -10.31
CA VAL A 272 3.24 -11.42 -11.30
C VAL A 272 3.05 -12.91 -11.09
N PRO A 273 2.64 -13.69 -12.10
CA PRO A 273 2.65 -15.14 -12.01
C PRO A 273 4.03 -15.58 -11.55
N THR A 274 4.11 -16.31 -10.45
CA THR A 274 5.35 -16.96 -10.04
C THR A 274 5.58 -18.02 -11.11
N GLY A 275 6.34 -17.68 -12.15
CA GLY A 275 6.59 -18.57 -13.28
C GLY A 275 7.02 -19.92 -12.73
N GLY A 276 6.16 -20.92 -12.92
CA GLY A 276 6.46 -22.29 -12.51
C GLY A 276 7.74 -22.69 -13.22
N ALA A 277 8.80 -22.88 -12.46
CA ALA A 277 10.06 -23.44 -12.95
C ALA A 277 9.92 -24.94 -13.32
N ASP A 278 8.69 -25.44 -13.55
CA ASP A 278 8.38 -26.86 -13.67
C ASP A 278 8.14 -27.36 -15.11
N ASN A 279 8.25 -26.53 -16.15
CA ASN A 279 8.16 -27.00 -17.54
C ASN A 279 9.52 -26.94 -18.27
N ALA A 280 10.54 -27.49 -17.64
CA ALA A 280 11.79 -27.86 -18.31
C ALA A 280 12.27 -29.23 -17.78
N ARG A 281 11.57 -30.29 -18.20
CA ARG A 281 12.11 -31.65 -18.29
C ARG A 281 11.63 -32.28 -19.58
#